data_AF-A0A6P0TTJ7-F1
#
_entry.id   AF-A0A6P0TTJ7-F1
#
_cell.length_a   1.000
_cell.length_b   1.000
_cell.length_c   1.000
_cell.angle_alpha   90.00
_cell.angle_beta   90.00
_cell.angle_gamma   90.00
#
_symmetry.space_group_name_H-M   'P 1'
#
loop_
_entity.id
_entity.type
_entity.pdbx_description
1 polymer ?
#
loop_
_entity_poly.entity_id
_entity_poly.type
_entity_poly.pdbx_seq_one_letter_code
_entity_poly.pdbx_strand_id
1 'polypeptide(L)'
;MGKNTLYLIAKIQAITSELSTIHFSGDRGGGDYPYNYDHKIVLTAAKTKELVFEKILQATEFLEINYFYSFHPDIEYLRDWCYFQENEAEKMYQRYNTINRFFQQTFEQTFMYRFSFWTQECIYVLGKTPGKNLVGLYLYSEFIYNP
;
A
#
# COMPACT_ATOMS: atom_id res chain seq x y z
N MET A 1 -21.69 15.48 -9.55
CA MET A 1 -21.97 14.57 -10.68
C MET A 1 -23.45 14.63 -10.99
N GLY A 2 -23.83 14.68 -12.26
CA GLY A 2 -25.23 14.70 -12.66
C GLY A 2 -25.89 13.34 -12.46
N LYS A 3 -27.23 13.31 -12.33
CA LYS A 3 -28.02 12.08 -12.13
C LYS A 3 -27.79 11.04 -13.24
N ASN A 4 -27.65 11.48 -14.49
CA ASN A 4 -27.41 10.60 -15.64
C ASN A 4 -26.04 9.91 -15.55
N THR A 5 -25.01 10.60 -15.08
CA THR A 5 -23.67 10.01 -14.89
C THR A 5 -23.70 8.93 -13.82
N LEU A 6 -24.34 9.20 -12.67
CA LEU A 6 -24.48 8.22 -11.59
C LEU A 6 -25.26 6.99 -12.04
N TYR A 7 -26.32 7.17 -12.81
CA TYR A 7 -27.10 6.08 -13.38
C TYR A 7 -26.28 5.20 -14.35
N LEU A 8 -25.48 5.82 -15.23
CA LEU A 8 -24.60 5.09 -16.15
C LEU A 8 -23.53 4.31 -15.40
N ILE A 9 -22.89 4.91 -14.39
CA ILE A 9 -21.91 4.22 -13.53
C ILE A 9 -22.54 3.00 -12.88
N ALA A 10 -23.74 3.13 -12.29
CA ALA A 10 -24.42 2.01 -11.66
C ALA A 10 -24.74 0.88 -12.64
N LYS A 11 -25.15 1.20 -13.87
CA LYS A 11 -25.37 0.20 -14.93
C LYS A 11 -24.09 -0.53 -15.32
N ILE A 12 -22.99 0.20 -15.54
CA ILE A 12 -21.72 -0.42 -15.92
C ILE A 12 -21.21 -1.28 -14.77
N GLN A 13 -21.30 -0.79 -13.53
CA GLN A 13 -20.91 -1.55 -12.34
C GLN A 13 -21.68 -2.88 -12.23
N ALA A 14 -22.99 -2.86 -12.46
CA ALA A 14 -23.80 -4.08 -12.48
C ALA A 14 -23.28 -5.08 -13.54
N ILE A 15 -23.06 -4.63 -14.77
CA ILE A 15 -22.52 -5.46 -15.86
C ILE A 15 -21.14 -6.01 -15.48
N THR A 16 -20.25 -5.17 -14.95
CA THR A 16 -18.89 -5.62 -14.58
C THR A 16 -18.89 -6.54 -13.37
N SER A 17 -19.87 -6.45 -12.47
CA SER A 17 -19.99 -7.38 -11.33
C SER A 17 -20.47 -8.77 -11.73
N GLU A 18 -21.15 -8.89 -12.89
CA GLU A 18 -21.52 -10.19 -13.48
C GLU A 18 -20.33 -10.87 -14.16
N LEU A 19 -19.33 -10.09 -14.60
CA LEU A 19 -18.04 -10.59 -15.05
C LEU A 19 -17.24 -11.02 -13.82
N SER A 20 -17.51 -12.23 -13.33
CA SER A 20 -16.80 -12.84 -12.20
C SER A 20 -15.28 -12.74 -12.36
N THR A 21 -14.56 -12.83 -11.24
CA THR A 21 -13.09 -12.94 -11.24
C THR A 21 -12.63 -14.00 -12.24
N ILE A 22 -11.73 -13.60 -13.14
CA ILE A 22 -11.11 -14.51 -14.09
C ILE A 22 -9.84 -15.04 -13.43
N HIS A 23 -9.85 -16.32 -13.12
CA HIS A 23 -8.69 -17.01 -12.55
C HIS A 23 -7.81 -17.53 -13.69
N PHE A 24 -6.56 -17.06 -13.76
CA PHE A 24 -5.55 -17.60 -14.66
C PHE A 24 -4.45 -18.27 -13.84
N SER A 25 -4.13 -19.51 -14.20
CA SER A 25 -2.92 -20.18 -13.73
C SER A 25 -1.83 -20.05 -14.79
N GLY A 26 -0.63 -19.63 -14.39
CA GLY A 26 0.51 -19.50 -15.30
C GLY A 26 1.74 -20.27 -14.81
N ASP A 27 2.44 -20.92 -15.75
CA ASP A 27 3.82 -21.37 -15.58
C ASP A 27 4.73 -20.34 -16.23
N ARG A 28 5.67 -19.77 -15.47
CA ARG A 28 6.61 -18.78 -16.00
C ARG A 28 7.86 -19.46 -16.57
N GLY A 29 7.66 -20.46 -17.44
CA GLY A 29 8.69 -21.00 -18.32
C GLY A 29 10.01 -21.35 -17.62
N GLY A 30 9.97 -22.11 -16.53
CA GLY A 30 11.20 -22.70 -15.96
C GLY A 30 11.27 -22.95 -14.45
N GLY A 31 10.17 -22.90 -13.69
CA GLY A 31 10.19 -23.20 -12.26
C GLY A 31 8.87 -23.76 -11.72
N ASP A 32 8.96 -24.71 -10.78
CA ASP A 32 7.86 -25.53 -10.23
C ASP A 32 6.88 -24.79 -9.28
N TYR A 33 6.84 -23.46 -9.30
CA TYR A 33 5.92 -22.69 -8.44
C TYR A 33 4.62 -22.39 -9.20
N PRO A 34 3.47 -22.97 -8.81
CA PRO A 34 2.19 -22.65 -9.44
C PRO A 34 1.77 -21.23 -9.05
N TYR A 35 1.55 -20.37 -10.05
CA TYR A 35 0.99 -19.04 -9.84
C TYR A 35 -0.48 -19.01 -10.23
N ASN A 36 -1.30 -18.40 -9.36
CA ASN A 36 -2.68 -18.08 -9.63
C ASN A 36 -2.83 -16.57 -9.63
N TYR A 37 -3.41 -16.03 -10.70
CA TYR A 37 -3.72 -14.63 -10.84
C TYR A 37 -5.23 -14.44 -10.95
N ASP A 38 -5.73 -13.55 -10.11
CA ASP A 38 -7.13 -13.15 -10.10
C ASP A 38 -7.27 -11.82 -10.86
N HIS A 39 -7.97 -11.86 -11.98
CA HIS A 39 -8.20 -10.68 -12.80
C HIS A 39 -9.65 -10.22 -12.65
N LYS A 40 -9.81 -8.95 -12.32
CA LYS A 40 -11.12 -8.29 -12.18
C LYS A 40 -11.11 -6.96 -12.92
N ILE A 41 -12.21 -6.62 -13.59
CA ILE A 41 -12.42 -5.27 -14.12
C ILE A 41 -12.93 -4.40 -12.98
N VAL A 42 -12.23 -3.31 -12.70
CA VAL A 42 -12.62 -2.34 -11.67
C VAL A 42 -13.10 -1.06 -12.34
N LEU A 43 -14.28 -0.58 -11.93
CA LEU A 43 -14.83 0.70 -12.38
C LEU A 43 -15.04 1.64 -11.19
N THR A 44 -14.57 2.87 -11.32
CA THR A 44 -14.85 3.94 -10.36
C THR A 44 -15.22 5.24 -11.07
N ALA A 45 -15.81 6.15 -10.30
CA ALA A 45 -16.10 7.50 -10.75
C ALA A 45 -16.04 8.51 -9.60
N ALA A 46 -15.64 9.72 -9.95
CA ALA A 46 -15.46 10.81 -9.02
C ALA A 46 -15.68 12.17 -9.68
N LYS A 47 -15.72 13.23 -8.87
CA LYS A 47 -15.93 14.60 -9.37
C LYS A 47 -14.70 15.17 -10.08
N THR A 48 -13.51 14.65 -9.76
CA THR A 48 -12.23 15.10 -10.31
C THR A 48 -11.42 13.90 -10.79
N LYS A 49 -10.44 14.16 -11.66
CA LYS A 49 -9.56 13.13 -12.22
C LYS A 49 -8.70 12.48 -11.14
N GLU A 50 -8.16 13.29 -10.22
CA GLU A 50 -7.33 12.87 -9.11
C GLU A 50 -8.08 11.87 -8.21
N LEU A 51 -9.34 12.18 -7.89
CA LEU A 51 -10.17 11.31 -7.07
C LEU A 51 -10.60 10.03 -7.81
N VAL A 52 -10.64 10.03 -9.15
CA VAL A 52 -10.79 8.79 -9.92
C VAL A 52 -9.55 7.92 -9.77
N PHE A 53 -8.35 8.50 -9.87
CA PHE A 53 -7.09 7.75 -9.70
C PHE A 53 -6.90 7.21 -8.29
N GLU A 54 -7.19 8.01 -7.26
CA GLU A 54 -7.13 7.55 -5.88
C GLU A 54 -8.05 6.33 -5.67
N LYS A 55 -9.31 6.44 -6.09
CA LYS A 55 -10.28 5.36 -5.92
C LYS A 55 -9.94 4.12 -6.75
N ILE A 56 -9.45 4.27 -7.98
CA ILE A 56 -9.13 3.11 -8.81
C ILE A 56 -7.94 2.36 -8.23
N LEU A 57 -6.90 3.09 -7.79
CA LEU A 57 -5.72 2.48 -7.16
C LEU A 57 -6.08 1.78 -5.84
N GLN A 58 -6.96 2.36 -5.04
CA GLN A 58 -7.46 1.70 -3.83
C GLN A 58 -8.27 0.44 -4.15
N ALA A 59 -9.17 0.51 -5.14
CA ALA A 59 -10.01 -0.62 -5.51
C ALA A 59 -9.24 -1.76 -6.21
N THR A 60 -8.08 -1.45 -6.81
CA THR A 60 -7.12 -2.44 -7.34
C THR A 60 -6.05 -2.82 -6.32
N GLU A 61 -6.14 -2.36 -5.07
CA GLU A 61 -5.18 -2.62 -3.98
C GLU A 61 -3.74 -2.13 -4.26
N PHE A 62 -3.58 -1.27 -5.28
CA PHE A 62 -2.30 -0.64 -5.61
C PHE A 62 -1.98 0.52 -4.67
N LEU A 63 -2.99 1.07 -3.99
CA LEU A 63 -2.86 2.13 -3.01
C LEU A 63 -3.58 1.75 -1.72
N GLU A 64 -2.83 1.67 -0.64
CA GLU A 64 -3.34 1.57 0.72
C GLU A 64 -3.11 2.90 1.45
N ILE A 65 -4.15 3.43 2.09
CA ILE A 65 -4.07 4.67 2.89
C ILE A 65 -4.51 4.31 4.30
N ASN A 66 -3.63 4.49 5.27
CA ASN A 66 -3.90 4.13 6.66
C ASN A 66 -3.27 5.10 7.65
N TYR A 67 -3.69 5.02 8.91
CA TYR A 67 -2.99 5.70 9.99
C TYR A 67 -1.64 5.04 10.26
N PHE A 68 -0.60 5.85 10.37
CA PHE A 68 0.71 5.36 10.76
C PHE A 68 0.85 5.47 12.28
N TYR A 69 1.10 4.33 12.93
CA TYR A 69 1.29 4.27 14.38
C TYR A 69 2.76 4.10 14.77
N SER A 70 3.45 3.14 14.16
CA SER A 70 4.87 2.86 14.39
C SER A 70 5.43 1.90 13.35
N PHE A 71 6.74 1.95 13.12
CA PHE A 71 7.51 0.89 12.48
C PHE A 71 7.85 -0.18 13.53
N HIS A 72 7.63 -1.46 13.17
CA HIS A 72 7.96 -2.67 13.98
C HIS A 72 7.64 -2.52 15.47
N PRO A 73 6.39 -2.79 15.89
CA PRO A 73 5.94 -2.49 17.25
C PRO A 73 6.66 -3.30 18.34
N ASP A 74 7.35 -4.38 17.97
CA ASP A 74 8.04 -5.29 18.88
C ASP A 74 9.43 -5.66 18.35
N ILE A 75 10.40 -5.75 19.27
CA ILE A 75 11.75 -6.24 19.00
C ILE A 75 11.74 -7.73 18.63
N GLU A 76 10.78 -8.51 19.14
CA GLU A 76 10.67 -9.94 18.81
C GLU A 76 10.45 -10.17 17.31
N TYR A 77 9.64 -9.33 16.66
CA TYR A 77 9.48 -9.35 15.21
C TYR A 77 10.82 -9.20 14.47
N LEU A 78 11.70 -8.33 14.96
CA LEU A 78 13.01 -8.14 14.35
C LEU A 78 13.95 -9.30 14.66
N ARG A 79 13.88 -9.90 15.85
CA ARG A 79 14.67 -11.08 16.21
C ARG A 79 14.32 -12.30 15.35
N ASP A 80 13.05 -12.48 15.03
CA ASP A 80 12.58 -13.57 14.16
C ASP A 80 13.04 -13.43 12.70
N TRP A 81 13.17 -12.19 12.21
CA TRP A 81 13.55 -11.89 10.82
C TRP A 81 15.05 -11.69 10.63
N CYS A 82 15.74 -11.17 11.64
CA CYS A 82 17.17 -10.96 11.59
C CYS A 82 17.90 -12.25 11.95
N TYR A 83 18.19 -13.09 10.95
CA TYR A 83 19.21 -14.16 11.04
C TYR A 83 20.64 -13.62 11.21
N PHE A 84 20.79 -12.35 11.61
CA PHE A 84 22.05 -11.63 11.67
C PHE A 84 22.71 -11.79 13.05
N GLN A 85 23.97 -11.40 13.11
CA GLN A 85 24.85 -11.50 14.27
C GLN A 85 24.22 -10.92 15.56
N GLU A 86 24.76 -11.35 16.70
CA GLU A 86 24.34 -10.93 18.04
C GLU A 86 24.22 -9.39 18.15
N ASN A 87 23.07 -8.90 18.60
CA ASN A 87 22.71 -7.48 18.82
C ASN A 87 22.28 -6.63 17.61
N GLU A 88 22.16 -7.16 16.39
CA GLU A 88 21.68 -6.36 15.24
C GLU A 88 20.20 -6.00 15.35
N ALA A 89 19.36 -6.90 15.87
CA ALA A 89 17.94 -6.65 16.10
C ALA A 89 17.73 -5.46 17.06
N GLU A 90 18.50 -5.37 18.14
CA GLU A 90 18.48 -4.28 19.11
C GLU A 90 18.87 -2.95 18.47
N LYS A 91 19.93 -2.94 17.64
CA LYS A 91 20.36 -1.73 16.93
C LYS A 91 19.29 -1.25 15.95
N MET A 92 18.69 -2.15 15.18
CA MET A 92 17.60 -1.82 14.26
C MET A 92 16.38 -1.30 15.02
N TYR A 93 15.99 -1.97 16.10
CA TYR A 93 14.88 -1.55 16.94
C TYR A 93 15.09 -0.14 17.51
N GLN A 94 16.29 0.19 18.00
CA GLN A 94 16.60 1.53 18.50
C GLN A 94 16.53 2.61 17.40
N ARG A 95 16.93 2.28 16.17
CA ARG A 95 16.78 3.19 15.02
C ARG A 95 15.30 3.45 14.70
N TYR A 96 14.49 2.40 14.62
CA TYR A 96 13.05 2.53 14.39
C TYR A 96 12.36 3.31 15.52
N ASN A 97 12.71 3.05 16.78
CA ASN A 97 12.15 3.78 17.92
C ASN A 97 12.51 5.27 17.92
N THR A 98 13.67 5.64 17.38
CA THR A 98 14.03 7.05 17.21
C THR A 98 13.11 7.72 16.19
N ILE A 99 12.84 7.05 15.07
CA ILE A 99 11.91 7.54 14.04
C ILE A 99 10.47 7.60 14.59
N ASN A 100 10.00 6.54 15.26
CA ASN A 100 8.66 6.48 15.83
C ASN A 100 8.42 7.63 16.82
N ARG A 101 9.37 7.88 17.73
CA ARG A 101 9.29 9.01 18.67
C ARG A 101 9.23 10.35 17.96
N PHE A 102 10.05 10.54 16.92
CA PHE A 102 10.01 11.77 16.12
C PHE A 102 8.60 12.02 15.56
N PHE A 103 7.97 11.02 14.94
CA PHE A 103 6.62 11.19 14.40
C PHE A 103 5.56 11.46 15.48
N GLN A 104 5.57 10.67 16.55
CA GLN A 104 4.60 10.78 17.64
C GLN A 104 4.69 12.11 18.41
N GLN A 105 5.89 12.69 18.53
CA GLN A 105 6.10 13.96 19.22
C GLN A 105 5.86 15.17 18.31
N THR A 106 6.12 15.04 17.00
CA THR A 106 6.06 16.16 16.06
C THR A 106 4.67 16.38 15.47
N PHE A 107 3.91 15.30 15.27
CA PHE A 107 2.64 15.35 14.56
C PHE A 107 1.50 14.80 15.41
N GLU A 108 0.38 15.52 15.45
CA GLU A 108 -0.86 15.05 16.08
C GLU A 108 -1.40 13.80 15.37
N GLN A 109 -1.24 13.75 14.05
CA GLN A 109 -1.67 12.64 13.23
C GLN A 109 -0.71 12.41 12.07
N THR A 110 -0.40 11.13 11.83
CA THR A 110 0.47 10.67 10.75
C THR A 110 -0.30 9.68 9.87
N PHE A 111 -0.15 9.83 8.55
CA PHE A 111 -0.77 8.98 7.54
C PHE A 111 0.30 8.20 6.77
N MET A 112 -0.02 6.99 6.39
CA MET A 112 0.76 6.15 5.50
C MET A 112 0.04 6.03 4.16
N TYR A 113 0.76 6.25 3.07
CA TYR A 113 0.37 5.89 1.72
C TYR A 113 1.32 4.83 1.22
N ARG A 114 0.81 3.62 0.99
CA ARG A 114 1.60 2.51 0.45
C ARG A 114 1.14 2.23 -0.96
N PHE A 115 2.05 2.43 -1.91
CA PHE A 115 1.84 2.06 -3.30
C PHE A 115 2.55 0.74 -3.57
N SER A 116 1.78 -0.29 -3.93
CA SER A 116 2.30 -1.63 -4.22
C SER A 116 2.12 -1.91 -5.71
N PHE A 117 3.24 -2.03 -6.42
CA PHE A 117 3.30 -2.40 -7.83
C PHE A 117 3.96 -3.77 -7.97
N TRP A 118 3.86 -4.36 -9.16
CA TRP A 118 4.35 -5.72 -9.45
C TRP A 118 5.77 -6.02 -8.98
N THR A 119 6.67 -5.06 -9.04
CA THR A 119 8.10 -5.24 -8.69
C THR A 119 8.64 -4.13 -7.78
N GLN A 120 7.76 -3.24 -7.32
CA GLN A 120 8.17 -2.01 -6.63
C GLN A 120 7.16 -1.67 -5.54
N GLU A 121 7.67 -1.17 -4.43
CA GLU A 121 6.85 -0.63 -3.36
C GLU A 121 7.37 0.76 -2.96
N CYS A 122 6.44 1.71 -2.89
CA CYS A 122 6.71 3.09 -2.50
C CYS A 122 5.82 3.42 -1.30
N ILE A 123 6.41 3.69 -0.14
CA ILE A 123 5.68 4.06 1.07
C ILE A 123 6.01 5.50 1.45
N TYR A 124 4.98 6.32 1.64
CA TYR A 124 5.08 7.66 2.18
C TYR A 124 4.45 7.70 3.56
N VAL A 125 5.22 8.12 4.56
CA VAL A 125 4.72 8.35 5.93
C VAL A 125 4.74 9.84 6.18
N LEU A 126 3.57 10.47 6.22
CA LEU A 126 3.40 11.93 6.21
C LEU A 126 2.68 12.41 7.46
N GLY A 127 3.28 13.37 8.15
CA GLY A 127 2.66 14.13 9.22
C GLY A 127 2.40 15.57 8.80
N LYS A 128 1.36 16.19 9.37
CA LYS A 128 1.04 17.60 9.13
C LYS A 128 1.59 18.46 10.25
N THR A 129 2.42 19.43 9.90
CA THR A 129 2.97 20.41 10.85
C THR A 129 1.90 21.44 11.26
N PRO A 130 2.08 22.17 12.37
CA PRO A 130 1.18 23.27 12.76
C PRO A 130 1.00 24.34 11.67
N GLY A 131 2.03 24.56 10.85
CA GLY A 131 2.01 25.46 9.69
C GLY A 131 1.27 24.90 8.46
N LYS A 132 0.59 23.75 8.59
CA LYS A 132 -0.10 23.01 7.51
C LYS A 132 0.80 22.45 6.41
N ASN A 133 2.12 22.48 6.58
CA ASN A 133 3.05 21.80 5.68
C ASN A 133 3.04 20.29 5.96
N LEU A 134 3.20 19.50 4.90
CA LEU A 134 3.40 18.06 5.01
C LEU A 134 4.90 17.77 5.11
N VAL A 135 5.28 16.98 6.11
CA VAL A 135 6.66 16.53 6.33
C VAL A 135 6.61 15.02 6.56
N GLY A 136 7.60 14.29 6.06
CA GLY A 136 7.55 12.84 6.18
C GLY A 136 8.76 12.10 5.65
N LEU A 137 8.59 10.79 5.58
CA LEU A 137 9.56 9.85 5.04
C LEU A 137 9.05 9.25 3.73
N TYR A 138 9.99 8.95 2.85
CA TYR A 138 9.79 8.13 1.67
C TYR A 138 10.63 6.86 1.82
N LEU A 139 9.98 5.71 1.70
CA LEU A 139 10.60 4.40 1.67
C LEU A 139 10.36 3.81 0.30
N TYR A 140 11.43 3.25 -0.26
CA TYR A 140 11.40 2.63 -1.57
C TYR A 140 11.97 1.23 -1.47
N SER A 141 11.30 0.28 -2.11
CA SER A 141 11.82 -1.06 -2.28
C SER A 141 11.61 -1.50 -3.71
N GLU A 142 12.64 -2.11 -4.28
CA GLU A 142 12.54 -2.88 -5.51
C GLU A 142 12.72 -4.34 -5.15
N PHE A 143 11.83 -5.15 -5.69
CA PHE A 143 11.93 -6.58 -5.58
C PHE A 143 12.20 -7.09 -6.98
N ILE A 144 13.33 -7.76 -7.16
CA ILE A 144 13.37 -8.80 -8.19
C ILE A 144 12.35 -9.80 -7.69
N TYR A 145 11.28 -10.02 -8.44
CA TYR A 145 10.31 -11.06 -8.12
C TYR A 145 11.09 -12.39 -8.11
N ASN A 146 11.55 -12.76 -6.91
CA ASN A 146 12.22 -14.00 -6.61
C ASN A 146 11.30 -14.74 -5.62
N PRO A 147 10.29 -15.43 -6.17
CA PRO A 147 9.32 -16.20 -5.41
C PRO A 147 9.99 -17.38 -4.70
#